data_AF-A0A432UCZ0-F1
#
_entry.id   AF-A0A432UCZ0-F1
#
_cell.length_a   1.000
_cell.length_b   1.000
_cell.length_c   1.000
_cell.angle_alpha   90.00
_cell.angle_beta   90.00
_cell.angle_gamma   90.00
#
_symmetry.space_group_name_H-M   'P 1'
#
loop_
_entity.id
_entity.type
_entity.pdbx_description
1 polymer ?
#
loop_
_entity_poly.entity_id
_entity_poly.type
_entity_poly.pdbx_seq_one_letter_code
_entity_poly.pdbx_strand_id
1 'polypeptide(L)' 'SAPDDQVRIATPYSAITGGSDYLVIGRPLRDSPDPVTTAQAIKEEIARGLEEINR' A
#
# COMPACT_ATOMS: atom_id res chain seq x y z
N SER A 1 28.40 0.69 0.90
CA SER A 1 27.28 1.19 0.10
C SER A 1 26.01 0.58 0.67
N ALA A 2 25.28 1.31 1.51
CA ALA A 2 24.01 0.85 2.08
C ALA A 2 22.89 1.19 1.06
N PRO A 3 22.37 0.21 0.29
CA PRO A 3 21.52 0.51 -0.86
C PRO A 3 20.01 0.50 -0.54
N ASP A 4 19.61 0.26 0.71
CA ASP A 4 18.21 -0.01 1.06
C ASP A 4 17.33 1.23 1.31
N ASP A 5 17.87 2.44 1.20
CA ASP A 5 17.15 3.67 1.59
C ASP A 5 16.35 4.34 0.48
N GLN A 6 16.33 3.80 -0.75
CA GLN A 6 15.43 4.29 -1.80
C GLN A 6 14.05 3.61 -1.73
N VAL A 7 13.58 3.34 -0.51
CA VAL A 7 12.25 2.82 -0.25
C VAL A 7 11.25 3.99 -0.35
N ARG A 8 10.87 4.33 -1.58
CA ARG A 8 9.61 5.06 -1.80
C ARG A 8 8.48 4.07 -1.48
N ILE A 9 8.13 3.92 -0.20
CA ILE A 9 6.85 3.27 0.17
C ILE A 9 5.75 4.22 -0.31
N ALA A 10 5.25 3.96 -1.51
CA ALA A 10 3.96 4.48 -1.93
C ALA A 10 2.91 3.87 -1.01
N THR A 11 2.00 4.69 -0.47
CA THR A 11 0.79 4.16 0.16
C THR A 11 -0.05 3.46 -0.90
N PRO A 12 -0.87 2.45 -0.53
CA PRO A 12 -1.77 1.80 -1.49
C PRO A 12 -2.64 2.82 -2.26
N TYR A 13 -3.14 3.85 -1.57
CA TYR A 13 -3.86 4.97 -2.19
C TYR A 13 -3.04 5.67 -3.28
N SER A 14 -1.82 6.12 -2.96
CA SER A 14 -0.96 6.84 -3.91
C SER A 14 -0.53 5.96 -5.10
N ALA A 15 -0.36 4.66 -4.87
CA ALA A 15 -0.03 3.73 -5.94
C ALA A 15 -1.19 3.57 -6.92
N ILE A 16 -2.44 3.45 -6.42
CA ILE A 16 -3.63 3.32 -7.25
C ILE A 16 -3.92 4.61 -8.02
N THR A 17 -3.91 5.76 -7.35
CA THR A 17 -4.12 7.05 -8.03
C THR A 17 -2.98 7.40 -8.98
N GLY A 18 -1.80 6.83 -8.75
CA GLY A 18 -0.66 6.84 -9.69
C GLY A 18 -0.77 5.86 -10.87
N GLY A 19 -1.87 5.10 -10.97
CA GLY A 19 -2.12 4.17 -12.09
C GLY A 19 -1.55 2.77 -11.91
N SER A 20 -1.27 2.33 -10.68
CA SER A 20 -0.80 0.95 -10.43
C SER A 20 -1.95 -0.05 -10.47
N ASP A 21 -1.85 -1.06 -11.32
CA ASP A 21 -2.82 -2.16 -11.39
C ASP A 21 -2.59 -3.25 -10.34
N TYR A 22 -1.38 -3.33 -9.79
CA TYR A 22 -0.98 -4.38 -8.87
C TYR A 22 -0.13 -3.85 -7.71
N LEU A 23 -0.44 -4.28 -6.49
CA LEU A 23 0.26 -3.91 -5.27
C LEU A 23 0.93 -5.12 -4.64
N VAL A 24 2.24 -5.05 -4.41
CA VAL A 24 3.00 -6.06 -3.67
C VAL A 24 3.23 -5.59 -2.25
N ILE A 25 2.62 -6.27 -1.29
CA ILE A 25 2.66 -5.90 0.12
C ILE A 25 3.33 -7.02 0.92
N GLY A 26 4.58 -6.77 1.31
CA GLY A 26 5.40 -7.72 2.06
C GLY A 26 5.53 -7.34 3.53
N ARG A 27 6.61 -6.64 3.88
CA ARG A 27 6.99 -6.27 5.26
C ARG A 27 5.84 -5.71 6.10
N PRO A 28 4.99 -4.79 5.57
CA PRO A 28 3.89 -4.25 6.38
C PRO A 28 2.93 -5.32 6.90
N LEU A 29 2.68 -6.40 6.14
CA LEU A 29 1.83 -7.50 6.60
C LEU A 29 2.61 -8.55 7.40
N ARG A 30 3.80 -8.93 6.92
CA ARG A 30 4.61 -10.00 7.53
C ARG A 30 5.11 -9.63 8.93
N ASP A 31 5.51 -8.38 9.11
CA ASP A 31 6.17 -7.91 10.33
C ASP A 31 5.19 -7.18 11.28
N SER A 32 3.90 -7.17 10.94
CA SER A 32 2.86 -6.53 11.76
C SER A 32 2.52 -7.33 13.02
N PRO A 33 2.33 -6.67 14.18
CA PRO A 33 1.83 -7.32 15.38
C PRO A 33 0.36 -7.74 15.26
N ASP A 34 -0.40 -7.09 14.37
CA ASP A 34 -1.77 -7.48 14.01
C ASP A 34 -1.94 -7.42 12.48
N PRO A 35 -1.66 -8.54 11.78
CA PRO A 35 -1.77 -8.61 10.32
C PRO A 35 -3.19 -8.38 9.82
N VAL A 36 -4.22 -8.71 10.62
CA VAL A 36 -5.62 -8.55 10.20
C VAL A 36 -5.99 -7.07 10.18
N THR A 37 -5.71 -6.34 11.26
CA THR A 37 -5.92 -4.88 11.28
C THR A 37 -5.10 -4.18 10.22
N THR A 38 -3.88 -4.64 9.96
CA THR A 38 -3.03 -4.06 8.92
C THR A 38 -3.59 -4.29 7.53
N ALA A 39 -4.08 -5.49 7.24
CA ALA A 39 -4.75 -5.81 5.99
C ALA A 39 -6.03 -4.98 5.78
N GLN A 40 -6.80 -4.74 6.86
CA GLN A 40 -7.99 -3.89 6.82
C GLN A 40 -7.65 -2.45 6.46
N ALA A 41 -6.66 -1.85 7.13
CA ALA A 41 -6.21 -0.49 6.82
C ALA A 41 -5.74 -0.36 5.36
N ILE A 42 -4.97 -1.34 4.87
CA ILE A 42 -4.54 -1.40 3.47
C ILE A 42 -5.74 -1.48 2.51
N LYS A 43 -6.73 -2.32 2.82
CA LYS A 43 -7.96 -2.45 2.02
C LYS A 43 -8.72 -1.12 1.97
N GLU A 44 -8.80 -0.38 3.07
CA GLU A 44 -9.42 0.94 3.11
C GLU A 44 -8.68 1.96 2.23
N GLU A 45 -7.34 2.00 2.28
CA GLU A 45 -6.52 2.83 1.38
C GLU A 45 -6.77 2.49 -0.10
N ILE A 46 -6.88 1.19 -0.41
CA ILE A 46 -7.18 0.71 -1.77
C ILE A 46 -8.57 1.19 -2.21
N ALA A 47 -9.59 1.01 -1.37
CA ALA A 47 -10.96 1.42 -1.67
C ALA A 47 -11.04 2.93 -1.96
N ARG A 48 -10.40 3.77 -1.13
CA ARG A 48 -10.34 5.21 -1.37
C ARG A 48 -9.64 5.59 -2.68
N GLY A 49 -8.56 4.89 -3.02
CA GLY A 49 -7.85 5.13 -4.28
C GLY A 49 -8.70 4.77 -5.49
N LEU A 50 -9.42 3.65 -5.42
CA LEU A 50 -10.35 3.21 -6.45
C LEU A 50 -11.55 4.15 -6.58
N GLU A 51 -12.10 4.65 -5.47
CA GLU A 51 -13.15 5.67 -5.49
C GLU A 51 -12.67 6.97 -6.15
N GLU A 52 -11.44 7.38 -5.88
CA GLU A 52 -10.85 8.59 -6.48
C GLU A 52 -10.75 8.50 -8.00
N ILE A 53 -10.21 7.40 -8.53
CA ILE A 53 -10.03 7.25 -9.99
C ILE A 53 -11.35 7.06 -10.75
N ASN A 54 -12.43 6.69 -10.05
CA ASN A 54 -13.76 6.47 -10.64
C ASN A 54 -14.66 7.72 -10.56
N ARG A 55 -14.16 8.82 -9.96
CA ARG A 55 -14.83 10.13 -9.98
C ARG A 55 -14.54 10.89 -11.26
#